data_AF-A0A7K9BCL9-F1
#
_entry.id   AF-A0A7K9BCL9-F1
#
_cell.length_a   1.000
_cell.length_b   1.000
_cell.length_c   1.000
_cell.angle_alpha   90.00
_cell.angle_beta   90.00
_cell.angle_gamma   90.00
#
_symmetry.space_group_name_H-M   'P 1'
#
loop_
_entity.id
_entity.type
_entity.pdbx_description
1 polymer ?
#
loop_
_entity_poly.entity_id
_entity_poly.type
_entity_poly.pdbx_seq_one_letter_code
_entity_poly.pdbx_strand_id
1 'polypeptide(L)'
;CASLEGKLGVGVDAVQHGVEALTYLLTESSKLAISEIDFQDSVHVLGFSDELNKLLLQLYLDNRKEIRSILSELAPKLPSYHNLEWRLDVQLASRSLRQQIKPAMTIKLHLNQNGDQTAQVLQTDPSTLLHLIQQLEQALGEMKTNHCRRIVRNMK
;
A
#
# COMPACT_ATOMS: atom_id res chain seq x y z
N CYS A 1 3.61 32.63 -12.61
CA CYS A 1 3.33 32.32 -14.04
C CYS A 1 3.80 33.41 -15.00
N ALA A 2 3.49 34.70 -14.77
CA ALA A 2 3.93 35.80 -15.68
C ALA A 2 5.46 35.91 -15.91
N SER A 3 6.30 35.45 -14.97
CA SER A 3 7.77 35.51 -15.15
C SER A 3 8.35 34.40 -16.06
N LEU A 4 7.56 33.38 -16.40
CA LEU A 4 8.02 32.22 -17.19
C LEU A 4 7.77 32.41 -18.70
N GLU A 5 6.68 33.10 -19.08
CA GLU A 5 6.40 33.43 -20.50
C GLU A 5 7.56 34.19 -21.15
N GLY A 6 8.15 35.15 -20.44
CA GLY A 6 9.28 35.94 -20.95
C GLY A 6 10.61 35.16 -21.08
N LYS A 7 10.74 34.00 -20.42
CA LYS A 7 11.98 33.19 -20.46
C LYS A 7 11.91 32.02 -21.45
N LEU A 8 10.72 31.47 -21.67
CA LEU A 8 10.51 30.29 -22.52
C LEU A 8 9.89 30.64 -23.87
N GLY A 9 9.25 31.82 -24.02
CA GLY A 9 8.61 32.23 -25.27
C GLY A 9 7.37 31.41 -25.62
N VAL A 10 6.76 30.72 -24.64
CA VAL A 10 5.59 29.86 -24.80
C VAL A 10 4.46 30.38 -23.93
N GLY A 11 3.21 30.29 -24.40
CA GLY A 11 2.03 30.78 -23.68
C GLY A 11 1.80 30.06 -22.35
N VAL A 12 1.18 30.76 -21.38
CA VAL A 12 0.89 30.24 -20.02
C VAL A 12 0.29 28.84 -20.04
N ASP A 13 -0.68 28.59 -20.94
CA ASP A 13 -1.39 27.31 -21.00
C ASP A 13 -0.45 26.15 -21.31
N ALA A 14 0.46 26.31 -22.27
CA ALA A 14 1.42 25.26 -22.61
C ALA A 14 2.37 24.94 -21.44
N VAL A 15 2.78 25.97 -20.69
CA VAL A 15 3.61 25.81 -19.49
C VAL A 15 2.83 25.07 -18.40
N GLN A 16 1.56 25.43 -18.17
CA GLN A 16 0.73 24.77 -17.17
C GLN A 16 0.52 23.28 -17.48
N HIS A 17 0.11 22.95 -18.71
CA HIS A 17 -0.11 21.55 -19.11
C HIS A 17 1.19 20.74 -19.05
N GLY A 18 2.33 21.34 -19.39
CA GLY A 18 3.63 20.70 -19.27
C GLY A 18 3.99 20.34 -17.82
N VAL A 19 3.78 21.28 -16.89
CA VAL A 19 4.02 21.06 -15.46
C VAL A 19 3.07 20.01 -14.89
N GLU A 20 1.78 20.06 -15.24
CA GLU A 20 0.78 19.06 -14.81
C GLU A 20 1.14 17.67 -15.32
N ALA A 21 1.52 17.54 -16.59
CA ALA A 21 1.94 16.27 -17.19
C ALA A 21 3.20 15.69 -16.52
N LEU A 22 4.21 16.52 -16.25
CA LEU A 22 5.42 16.09 -15.54
C LEU A 22 5.10 15.66 -14.10
N THR A 23 4.27 16.43 -13.40
CA THR A 23 3.85 16.11 -12.04
C THR A 23 3.13 14.77 -12.01
N TYR A 24 2.19 14.56 -12.95
CA TYR A 24 1.47 13.30 -13.09
C TYR A 24 2.41 12.13 -13.38
N LEU A 25 3.26 12.25 -14.40
CA LEU A 25 4.19 11.21 -14.83
C LEU A 25 5.11 10.77 -13.67
N LEU A 26 5.74 11.71 -12.98
CA LEU A 26 6.68 11.42 -11.90
C LEU A 26 5.98 10.87 -10.66
N THR A 27 4.80 11.40 -10.33
CA THR A 27 4.00 10.93 -9.19
C THR A 27 3.53 9.51 -9.42
N GLU A 28 2.86 9.23 -10.54
CA GLU A 28 2.33 7.90 -10.85
C GLU A 28 3.45 6.87 -11.02
N SER A 29 4.58 7.23 -11.65
CA SER A 29 5.72 6.32 -11.77
C SER A 29 6.34 5.98 -10.41
N SER A 30 6.46 6.97 -9.52
CA SER A 30 6.99 6.78 -8.16
C SER A 30 6.05 5.98 -7.27
N LYS A 31 4.74 6.21 -7.42
CA LYS A 31 3.67 5.51 -6.71
C LYS A 31 3.60 4.04 -7.08
N LEU A 32 3.68 3.73 -8.37
CA LEU A 32 3.67 2.35 -8.89
C LEU A 32 5.01 1.62 -8.75
N ALA A 33 6.07 2.32 -8.35
CA ALA A 33 7.43 1.78 -8.27
C ALA A 33 7.88 1.13 -9.58
N ILE A 34 7.63 1.80 -10.69
CA ILE A 34 7.95 1.33 -12.05
C ILE A 34 9.46 1.09 -12.17
N SER A 35 9.85 0.01 -12.84
CA SER A 35 11.26 -0.27 -13.11
C SER A 35 11.83 0.75 -14.12
N GLU A 36 13.15 0.87 -14.17
CA GLU A 36 13.81 1.75 -15.15
C GLU A 36 13.45 1.38 -16.59
N ILE A 37 13.37 0.08 -16.88
CA ILE A 37 13.03 -0.45 -18.21
C ILE A 37 11.58 -0.11 -18.55
N ASP A 38 10.64 -0.41 -17.64
CA ASP A 38 9.22 -0.13 -17.87
C ASP A 38 8.93 1.37 -18.00
N PHE A 39 9.70 2.22 -17.30
CA PHE A 39 9.59 3.68 -17.42
C PHE A 39 10.09 4.16 -18.78
N GLN A 40 11.25 3.67 -19.24
CA GLN A 40 11.77 4.00 -20.57
C GLN A 40 10.78 3.60 -21.67
N ASP A 41 10.22 2.39 -21.59
CA ASP A 41 9.23 1.91 -22.56
C ASP A 41 7.98 2.80 -22.57
N SER A 42 7.50 3.20 -21.39
CA SER A 42 6.32 4.07 -21.23
C SER A 42 6.52 5.45 -21.85
N VAL A 43 7.71 6.04 -21.68
CA VAL A 43 8.02 7.37 -22.21
C VAL A 43 8.37 7.31 -23.70
N HIS A 44 8.98 6.22 -24.17
CA HIS A 44 9.33 6.05 -25.59
C HIS A 44 8.09 6.09 -26.51
N VAL A 45 6.95 5.56 -26.05
CA VAL A 45 5.66 5.62 -26.76
C VAL A 45 5.18 7.06 -27.01
N LEU A 46 5.63 8.04 -26.22
CA LEU A 46 5.26 9.44 -26.37
C LEU A 46 5.98 10.14 -27.54
N GLY A 47 6.94 9.48 -28.18
CA GLY A 47 7.63 9.98 -29.37
C GLY A 47 8.59 11.13 -29.10
N PHE A 48 9.07 11.28 -27.86
CA PHE A 48 10.09 12.28 -27.52
C PHE A 48 11.48 11.88 -28.00
N SER A 49 12.36 12.87 -28.13
CA SER A 49 13.78 12.64 -28.45
C SER A 49 14.48 11.78 -27.39
N ASP A 50 15.44 10.97 -27.81
CA ASP A 50 16.21 10.10 -26.90
C ASP A 50 16.95 10.85 -25.78
N GLU A 51 17.41 12.07 -26.05
CA GLU A 51 18.04 12.92 -25.03
C GLU A 51 17.06 13.28 -23.91
N LEU A 52 15.84 13.67 -24.29
CA LEU A 52 14.77 14.00 -23.34
C LEU A 52 14.29 12.76 -22.58
N ASN A 53 14.20 11.59 -23.22
CA ASN A 53 13.86 10.34 -22.56
C ASN A 53 14.88 9.97 -21.47
N LYS A 54 16.18 10.14 -21.76
CA LYS A 54 17.25 9.93 -20.77
C LYS A 54 17.16 10.93 -19.62
N LEU A 55 16.86 12.19 -19.90
CA LEU A 55 16.71 13.22 -18.88
C LEU A 55 15.51 12.95 -17.95
N LEU A 56 14.35 12.58 -18.52
CA LEU A 56 13.16 12.22 -17.74
C LEU A 56 13.41 11.02 -16.84
N LEU A 57 14.16 10.04 -17.33
CA LEU A 57 14.54 8.88 -16.53
C LEU A 57 15.46 9.26 -15.38
N GLN A 58 16.47 10.09 -15.62
CA GLN A 58 17.35 10.57 -14.55
C GLN A 58 16.56 11.30 -13.47
N LEU A 59 15.66 12.20 -13.87
CA LEU A 59 14.81 12.95 -12.96
C LEU A 59 13.87 12.04 -12.15
N TYR A 60 13.32 10.98 -12.77
CA TYR A 60 12.59 9.95 -12.04
C TYR A 60 13.47 9.24 -11.00
N LEU A 61 14.66 8.77 -11.39
CA LEU A 61 15.54 8.01 -10.49
C LEU A 61 16.02 8.83 -9.29
N ASP A 62 16.29 10.13 -9.51
CA ASP A 62 16.76 11.06 -8.50
C ASP A 62 15.64 11.41 -7.50
N ASN A 63 14.43 11.67 -7.99
CA ASN A 63 13.33 12.17 -7.14
C ASN A 63 12.36 11.11 -6.64
N ARG A 64 12.31 9.89 -7.20
CA ARG A 64 11.31 8.86 -6.83
C ARG A 64 11.24 8.53 -5.35
N LYS A 65 12.36 8.60 -4.63
CA LYS A 65 12.42 8.31 -3.19
C LYS A 65 11.73 9.42 -2.38
N GLU A 66 12.00 10.67 -2.73
CA GLU A 66 11.41 11.84 -2.10
C GLU A 66 9.91 11.90 -2.36
N ILE A 67 9.49 11.75 -3.63
CA ILE A 67 8.08 11.70 -4.01
C ILE A 67 7.34 10.62 -3.24
N ARG A 68 7.93 9.42 -3.11
CA ARG A 68 7.32 8.32 -2.35
C ARG A 68 7.23 8.61 -0.85
N SER A 69 8.22 9.29 -0.28
CA SER A 69 8.17 9.74 1.12
C SER A 69 6.97 10.66 1.35
N ILE A 70 6.81 11.68 0.50
CA ILE A 70 5.70 12.63 0.57
C ILE A 70 4.35 11.91 0.40
N LEU A 71 4.23 11.01 -0.59
CA LEU A 71 3.01 10.22 -0.79
C LEU A 71 2.70 9.34 0.43
N SER A 72 3.71 8.78 1.09
CA SER A 72 3.53 7.98 2.30
C SER A 72 3.09 8.79 3.51
N GLU A 73 3.50 10.06 3.60
CA GLU A 73 3.05 10.99 4.65
C GLU A 73 1.59 11.42 4.46
N LEU A 74 1.16 11.56 3.20
CA LEU A 74 -0.22 11.91 2.83
C LEU A 74 -1.20 10.74 2.98
N ALA A 75 -0.70 9.50 2.93
CA ALA A 75 -1.53 8.30 3.07
C ALA A 75 -1.97 8.06 4.53
N PRO A 76 -3.18 7.50 4.76
CA PRO A 76 -3.62 7.14 6.10
C PRO A 76 -2.70 6.06 6.69
N LYS A 77 -2.16 6.35 7.88
CA LYS A 77 -1.27 5.42 8.59
C LYS A 77 -2.09 4.31 9.25
N LEU A 78 -2.17 3.16 8.59
CA LEU A 78 -2.78 1.95 9.15
C LEU A 78 -1.76 1.16 9.98
N PRO A 79 -2.15 0.56 11.10
CA PRO A 79 -1.28 -0.35 11.84
C PRO A 79 -0.88 -1.54 10.96
N SER A 80 0.41 -1.82 10.87
CA SER A 80 0.93 -2.94 10.09
C SER A 80 1.13 -4.17 10.97
N TYR A 81 0.84 -5.35 10.43
CA TYR A 81 1.09 -6.61 11.13
C TYR A 81 2.58 -6.78 11.44
N HIS A 82 2.90 -7.19 12.67
CA HIS A 82 4.27 -7.51 13.09
C HIS A 82 4.43 -8.96 13.52
N ASN A 83 3.58 -9.43 14.45
CA ASN A 83 3.69 -10.77 15.02
C ASN A 83 2.33 -11.25 15.55
N LEU A 84 2.17 -12.56 15.72
CA LEU A 84 1.03 -13.18 16.37
C LEU A 84 1.50 -14.29 17.30
N GLU A 85 1.12 -14.18 18.57
CA GLU A 85 1.30 -15.23 19.57
C GLU A 85 -0.05 -15.86 19.87
N TRP A 86 -0.07 -17.16 20.16
CA TRP A 86 -1.30 -17.85 20.51
C TRP A 86 -1.12 -18.87 21.63
N ARG A 87 -2.19 -19.12 22.36
CA ARG A 87 -2.26 -20.15 23.40
C ARG A 87 -3.62 -20.83 23.38
N LEU A 88 -3.62 -22.16 23.31
CA LEU A 88 -4.82 -22.96 23.48
C LEU A 88 -4.88 -23.49 24.92
N ASP A 89 -5.91 -23.08 25.64
CA ASP A 89 -6.22 -23.57 26.98
C ASP A 89 -7.43 -24.51 26.89
N VAL A 90 -7.38 -25.66 27.59
CA VAL A 90 -8.49 -26.61 27.63
C VAL A 90 -8.88 -26.92 29.06
N GLN A 91 -10.11 -26.57 29.44
CA GLN A 91 -10.65 -26.94 30.74
C GLN A 91 -11.33 -28.31 30.66
N LEU A 92 -10.71 -29.32 31.28
CA LEU A 92 -11.19 -30.72 31.31
C LEU A 92 -12.21 -31.02 32.44
N ALA A 93 -12.23 -30.17 33.48
CA ALA A 93 -13.11 -30.31 34.63
C ALA A 93 -13.24 -28.98 35.38
N SER A 94 -14.28 -28.84 36.19
CA SER A 94 -14.41 -27.83 37.24
C SER A 94 -14.91 -28.49 38.52
N ARG A 95 -14.89 -27.75 39.64
CA ARG A 95 -15.41 -28.23 40.92
C ARG A 95 -16.88 -28.66 40.82
N SER A 96 -17.68 -27.91 40.04
CA SER A 96 -19.12 -28.17 39.86
C SER A 96 -19.43 -29.14 38.73
N LEU A 97 -18.52 -29.34 37.78
CA LEU A 97 -18.73 -30.20 36.61
C LEU A 97 -17.44 -30.96 36.26
N ARG A 98 -17.38 -32.24 36.66
CA ARG A 98 -16.18 -33.09 36.54
C ARG A 98 -15.88 -33.58 35.12
N GLN A 99 -16.87 -33.55 34.22
CA GLN A 99 -16.72 -33.90 32.82
C GLN A 99 -17.13 -32.70 31.96
N GLN A 100 -16.15 -31.91 31.54
CA GLN A 100 -16.36 -30.87 30.54
C GLN A 100 -15.13 -30.73 29.67
N ILE A 101 -15.30 -30.35 28.41
CA ILE A 101 -14.17 -29.96 27.55
C ILE A 101 -14.51 -28.58 27.04
N LYS A 102 -13.84 -27.57 27.60
CA LYS A 102 -14.00 -26.18 27.18
C LYS A 102 -12.67 -25.66 26.65
N PRO A 103 -12.46 -25.73 25.33
CA PRO A 103 -11.29 -25.12 24.70
C PRO A 103 -11.48 -23.60 24.61
N ALA A 104 -10.41 -22.86 24.89
CA ALA A 104 -10.32 -21.42 24.74
C ALA A 104 -9.00 -21.07 24.07
N MET A 105 -9.07 -20.34 22.97
CA MET A 105 -7.91 -19.85 22.24
C MET A 105 -7.68 -18.39 22.62
N THR A 106 -6.48 -18.08 23.10
CA THR A 106 -6.02 -16.70 23.30
C THR A 106 -5.06 -16.33 22.18
N ILE A 107 -5.26 -15.19 21.56
CA ILE A 107 -4.45 -14.66 20.45
C ILE A 107 -3.96 -13.29 20.85
N LYS A 108 -2.67 -13.03 20.69
CA LYS A 108 -2.06 -11.73 20.91
C LYS A 108 -1.45 -11.23 19.60
N LEU A 109 -2.08 -10.22 19.04
CA LEU A 109 -1.74 -9.61 17.76
C LEU A 109 -0.85 -8.39 18.01
N HIS A 110 0.38 -8.45 17.51
CA HIS A 110 1.32 -7.34 17.55
C HIS A 110 1.22 -6.52 16.26
N LEU A 111 1.00 -5.21 16.41
CA LEU A 111 0.84 -4.26 15.33
C LEU A 111 1.87 -3.12 15.48
N ASN A 112 2.51 -2.74 14.38
CA ASN A 112 3.41 -1.60 14.31
C ASN A 112 2.63 -0.37 13.82
N GLN A 113 2.60 0.68 14.62
CA GLN A 113 2.01 1.96 14.26
C GLN A 113 3.04 3.07 14.53
N ASN A 114 3.52 3.72 13.48
CA ASN A 114 4.45 4.86 13.56
C ASN A 114 5.74 4.62 14.36
N GLY A 115 6.21 3.36 14.43
CA GLY A 115 7.39 2.96 15.20
C GLY A 115 7.09 2.40 16.59
N ASP A 116 5.86 2.60 17.09
CA ASP A 116 5.40 1.99 18.33
C ASP A 116 4.81 0.60 18.08
N GLN A 117 5.16 -0.35 18.93
CA GLN A 117 4.58 -1.68 18.92
C GLN A 117 3.39 -1.72 19.88
N THR A 118 2.21 -1.97 19.33
CA THR A 118 0.98 -2.19 20.09
C THR A 118 0.61 -3.67 20.06
N ALA A 119 -0.01 -4.17 21.14
CA ALA A 119 -0.48 -5.55 21.21
C ALA A 119 -1.96 -5.58 21.57
N GLN A 120 -2.76 -6.30 20.78
CA GLN A 120 -4.16 -6.56 21.07
C GLN A 120 -4.35 -8.02 21.45
N VAL A 121 -4.99 -8.26 22.58
CA VAL A 121 -5.28 -9.62 23.07
C VAL A 121 -6.74 -9.93 22.85
N LEU A 122 -7.00 -11.06 22.21
CA LEU A 122 -8.32 -11.56 21.87
C LEU A 122 -8.45 -12.97 22.41
N GLN A 123 -9.63 -13.32 22.93
CA GLN A 123 -9.94 -14.70 23.31
C GLN A 123 -11.16 -15.17 22.52
N THR A 124 -11.08 -16.39 22.01
CA THR A 124 -12.10 -16.95 21.13
C THR A 124 -12.22 -18.46 21.34
N ASP A 125 -13.33 -19.05 20.94
CA ASP A 125 -13.49 -20.49 20.89
C ASP A 125 -13.00 -21.05 19.53
N PRO A 126 -12.73 -22.35 19.42
CA PRO A 126 -12.22 -22.93 18.17
C PRO A 126 -13.15 -22.77 16.95
N SER A 127 -14.47 -22.73 17.15
CA SER A 127 -15.41 -22.58 16.04
C SER A 127 -15.38 -21.16 15.48
N THR A 128 -15.29 -20.16 16.35
CA THR A 128 -15.09 -18.77 15.95
C THR A 128 -13.73 -18.55 15.29
N LEU A 129 -12.66 -19.21 15.77
CA LEU A 129 -11.35 -19.18 15.10
C LEU A 129 -11.42 -19.73 13.66
N LEU A 130 -12.10 -20.86 13.47
CA LEU A 130 -12.29 -21.44 12.14
C LEU A 130 -13.03 -20.46 11.22
N HIS A 131 -14.08 -19.81 11.74
CA HIS A 131 -14.80 -18.79 11.00
C HIS A 131 -13.90 -17.61 10.62
N LEU A 132 -13.07 -17.10 11.54
CA LEU A 132 -12.12 -16.02 11.26
C LEU A 132 -11.14 -16.40 10.15
N ILE A 133 -10.60 -17.62 10.18
CA ILE A 133 -9.69 -18.12 9.12
C ILE A 133 -10.42 -18.11 7.77
N GLN A 134 -11.63 -18.66 7.71
CA GLN A 134 -12.43 -18.68 6.47
C GLN A 134 -12.71 -17.28 5.94
N GLN A 135 -13.04 -16.33 6.82
CA GLN A 135 -13.27 -14.93 6.40
C GLN A 135 -11.99 -14.27 5.87
N LEU A 136 -10.84 -14.54 6.49
CA LEU A 136 -9.56 -14.02 6.02
C LEU A 136 -9.15 -14.65 4.67
N GLU A 137 -9.37 -15.95 4.49
CA GLU A 137 -9.14 -16.64 3.22
C GLU A 137 -10.06 -16.11 2.11
N GLN A 138 -11.33 -15.89 2.43
CA GLN A 138 -12.28 -15.28 1.51
C GLN A 138 -11.84 -13.87 1.11
N ALA A 139 -11.45 -13.02 2.08
CA ALA A 139 -10.95 -11.68 1.80
C ALA A 139 -9.70 -11.69 0.91
N LEU A 140 -8.77 -12.63 1.14
CA LEU A 140 -7.61 -12.84 0.27
C LEU A 140 -8.03 -13.31 -1.14
N GLY A 141 -9.07 -14.12 -1.24
CA GLY A 141 -9.68 -14.51 -2.51
C GLY A 141 -10.32 -13.34 -3.24
N GLU A 142 -11.02 -12.46 -2.53
CA GLU A 142 -11.68 -11.27 -3.05
C GLU A 142 -10.69 -10.28 -3.66
N MET A 143 -9.49 -10.14 -3.09
CA MET A 143 -8.41 -9.35 -3.71
C MET A 143 -8.06 -9.81 -5.12
N LYS A 144 -8.27 -11.08 -5.45
CA LYS A 144 -8.03 -11.63 -6.79
C LYS A 144 -9.17 -11.37 -7.76
N THR A 145 -10.32 -10.85 -7.32
CA THR A 145 -11.47 -10.56 -8.19
C THR A 145 -11.20 -9.36 -9.10
N ASN A 146 -11.87 -9.32 -10.25
CA ASN A 146 -11.73 -8.20 -11.18
C ASN A 146 -12.15 -6.86 -10.57
N HIS A 147 -13.14 -6.85 -9.69
CA HIS A 147 -13.61 -5.65 -9.01
C HIS A 147 -12.56 -5.10 -8.04
N CYS A 148 -12.05 -5.93 -7.13
CA CYS A 148 -10.99 -5.51 -6.20
C CYS A 148 -9.70 -5.18 -6.95
N ARG A 149 -9.33 -5.90 -8.02
CA ARG A 149 -8.18 -5.51 -8.86
C ARG A 149 -8.38 -4.15 -9.52
N ARG A 150 -9.61 -3.80 -9.95
CA ARG A 150 -9.92 -2.46 -10.46
C ARG A 150 -9.82 -1.41 -9.36
N ILE A 151 -10.35 -1.67 -8.17
CA ILE A 151 -10.24 -0.76 -7.03
C ILE A 151 -8.77 -0.56 -6.65
N VAL A 152 -8.00 -1.64 -6.47
CA VAL A 152 -6.55 -1.58 -6.18
C VAL A 152 -5.78 -0.85 -7.28
N ARG A 153 -6.17 -0.95 -8.55
CA ARG A 153 -5.57 -0.14 -9.63
C ARG A 153 -5.87 1.35 -9.52
N ASN A 154 -7.02 1.72 -8.96
CA ASN A 154 -7.42 3.13 -8.76
C ASN A 154 -7.02 3.69 -7.38
N MET A 155 -6.71 2.81 -6.41
CA MET A 155 -6.12 3.14 -5.11
C MET A 155 -4.59 3.12 -5.14
N LYS A 156 -4.02 2.42 -6.14
CA LYS A 156 -2.65 2.51 -6.66
C LYS A 156 -2.24 3.94 -6.76
#